data_AF-A0A535B6F8-F1
#
_entry.id   AF-A0A535B6F8-F1
#
_cell.length_a   1.000
_cell.length_b   1.000
_cell.length_c   1.000
_cell.angle_alpha   90.00
_cell.angle_beta   90.00
_cell.angle_gamma   90.00
#
_symmetry.space_group_name_H-M   'P 1'
#
loop_
_entity.id
_entity.type
_entity.pdbx_description
1 polymer ?
#
loop_
_entity_poly.entity_id
_entity_poly.type
_entity_poly.pdbx_seq_one_letter_code
_entity_poly.pdbx_strand_id
1 'polypeptide(L)' 'MNDDERRERGMKIRREVLGDEYVDRAQAGITPLTKEFQDLITRYAWG' A
#
# COMPACT_ATOMS: atom_id res chain seq x y z
N MET A 1 0.39 -17.90 0.37
CA MET A 1 0.42 -16.44 0.41
C MET A 1 -0.04 -15.97 1.78
N ASN A 2 0.90 -15.62 2.64
CA ASN A 2 0.60 -14.96 3.91
C ASN A 2 0.33 -13.46 3.67
N ASP A 3 -0.06 -12.73 4.72
CA ASP A 3 -0.45 -11.33 4.58
C ASP A 3 0.73 -10.40 4.24
N ASP A 4 1.95 -10.75 4.62
CA ASP A 4 3.16 -10.00 4.25
C ASP A 4 3.45 -10.12 2.76
N GLU A 5 3.34 -11.32 2.19
CA GLU A 5 3.52 -11.56 0.75
C GLU A 5 2.49 -10.78 -0.08
N ARG A 6 1.23 -10.71 0.38
CA ARG A 6 0.19 -9.86 -0.24
C ARG A 6 0.50 -8.38 -0.11
N ARG A 7 1.00 -7.94 1.04
CA ARG A 7 1.32 -6.53 1.25
C ARG A 7 2.47 -6.07 0.34
N GLU A 8 3.51 -6.90 0.20
CA GLU A 8 4.65 -6.60 -0.67
C GLU A 8 4.27 -6.57 -2.15
N ARG A 9 3.50 -7.57 -2.60
CA ARG A 9 2.96 -7.60 -3.96
C ARG A 9 2.09 -6.38 -4.24
N GLY A 10 1.22 -6.02 -3.31
CA GLY A 10 0.34 -4.88 -3.46
C GLY A 10 1.10 -3.57 -3.50
N MET A 11 2.16 -3.43 -2.70
CA MET A 11 3.04 -2.27 -2.78
C MET A 11 3.75 -2.16 -4.13
N LYS A 12 4.17 -3.28 -4.72
CA LYS A 12 4.79 -3.30 -6.05
C LYS A 12 3.80 -2.84 -7.12
N ILE A 13 2.61 -3.45 -7.17
CA ILE A 13 1.57 -3.11 -8.16
C ILE A 13 1.13 -1.65 -8.00
N ARG A 14 0.94 -1.19 -6.76
CA ARG A 14 0.56 0.20 -6.47
C ARG A 14 1.60 1.20 -7.03
N ARG A 15 2.89 0.89 -6.93
CA ARG A 15 3.98 1.72 -7.49
C ARG A 15 4.05 1.66 -9.02
N GLU A 16 3.84 0.48 -9.62
CA GLU A 16 3.77 0.34 -11.07
C GLU A 16 2.63 1.17 -11.70
N VAL A 17 1.48 1.26 -11.00
CA VAL A 17 0.31 1.99 -11.49
C VAL A 17 0.34 3.49 -11.19
N LEU A 18 0.71 3.86 -9.96
CA LEU A 18 0.61 5.25 -9.48
C LEU A 18 1.95 6.01 -9.52
N GLY A 19 3.07 5.31 -9.69
CA GLY A 19 4.42 5.86 -9.63
C GLY A 19 4.94 6.04 -8.19
N ASP A 20 6.26 6.03 -8.06
CA ASP A 20 6.94 6.10 -6.76
C ASP A 20 6.66 7.40 -6.01
N GLU A 21 6.75 8.55 -6.68
CA GLU A 21 6.53 9.86 -6.06
C GLU A 21 5.14 9.99 -5.42
N TYR A 22 4.10 9.48 -6.10
CA TYR A 22 2.75 9.50 -5.57
C TYR A 22 2.62 8.61 -4.33
N VAL A 23 3.19 7.40 -4.41
CA VAL A 23 3.12 6.41 -3.34
C VAL A 23 3.88 6.88 -2.11
N ASP A 24 5.05 7.48 -2.27
CA ASP A 24 5.87 8.02 -1.17
C ASP A 24 5.14 9.16 -0.46
N ARG A 25 4.53 10.08 -1.21
CA ARG A 25 3.69 11.13 -0.63
C ARG A 25 2.48 10.56 0.12
N ALA A 26 1.83 9.53 -0.43
CA ALA A 26 0.71 8.88 0.24
C ALA A 26 1.14 8.16 1.54
N GLN A 27 2.33 7.55 1.57
CA GLN A 27 2.87 6.93 2.77
C GLN A 27 3.27 7.94 3.84
N ALA A 28 3.89 9.06 3.44
CA ALA A 28 4.24 10.14 4.36
C ALA A 28 3.01 10.79 5.02
N GLY A 29 1.85 10.76 4.34
CA GLY A 29 0.58 11.26 4.86
C GLY A 29 -0.19 10.30 5.76
N ILE A 30 0.34 9.10 6.07
CA ILE A 30 -0.37 8.12 6.89
C ILE A 30 -0.44 8.61 8.34
N THR A 31 -1.66 8.66 8.86
CA THR A 31 -1.95 8.93 10.28
C THR A 31 -2.28 7.64 11.03
N PRO A 32 -2.25 7.63 12.38
CA PRO A 32 -2.66 6.46 13.17
C PRO A 32 -4.07 5.97 12.83
N LEU A 33 -5.01 6.88 12.56
CA LEU A 33 -6.38 6.56 12.16
C LEU A 33 -6.44 5.81 10.82
N THR A 34 -5.61 6.21 9.86
CA THR A 34 -5.64 5.68 8.50
C THR A 34 -4.74 4.47 8.28
N LYS A 35 -3.87 4.14 9.24
CA LYS A 35 -2.83 3.12 9.08
C LYS A 35 -3.41 1.76 8.72
N GLU A 36 -4.39 1.28 9.48
CA GLU A 36 -5.04 -0.01 9.25
C GLU A 36 -5.78 -0.05 7.91
N PHE A 37 -6.39 1.07 7.50
CA PHE A 37 -7.04 1.17 6.20
C PHE A 37 -6.03 1.11 5.04
N GLN A 38 -4.87 1.77 5.18
CA GLN A 38 -3.81 1.71 4.17
C GLN A 38 -3.23 0.31 4.03
N ASP A 39 -3.06 -0.42 5.13
CA ASP A 39 -2.66 -1.82 5.09
C ASP A 39 -3.70 -2.70 4.39
N LEU A 40 -4.97 -2.54 4.76
CA LEU A 40 -6.10 -3.25 4.14
C LEU A 40 -6.13 -3.05 2.62
N ILE A 41 -6.14 -1.80 2.14
CA ILE A 41 -6.21 -1.57 0.70
C ILE A 41 -4.95 -2.06 -0.03
N THR A 42 -3.79 -2.02 0.63
CA THR A 42 -2.54 -2.55 0.06
C THR A 42 -2.65 -4.05 -0.18
N ARG A 43 -3.16 -4.82 0.79
CA ARG A 43 -3.31 -6.28 0.65
C ARG A 43 -4.47 -6.72 -0.24
N TYR A 44 -5.58 -5.99 -0.26
CA TYR A 44 -6.82 -6.44 -0.92
C TYR A 44 -7.10 -5.74 -2.25
N ALA A 45 -6.84 -4.44 -2.37
CA ALA A 45 -7.09 -3.69 -3.60
C ALA A 45 -5.87 -3.71 -4.53
N TRP A 46 -4.66 -3.71 -3.97
CA TRP A 46 -3.42 -3.77 -4.74
C TRP A 46 -2.83 -5.18 -4.81
N GLY A 47 -3.12 -6.04 -3.83
CA GLY A 47 -3.17 -7.51 -3.98
C GLY A 47 -1.95 -8.31 -3.56
#